data_AF-X1DPE8-F1
#
_entry.id   AF-X1DPE8-F1
#
_cell.length_a   1.000
_cell.length_b   1.000
_cell.length_c   1.000
_cell.angle_alpha   90.00
_cell.angle_beta   90.00
_cell.angle_gamma   90.00
#
_symmetry.space_group_name_H-M   'P 1'
#
loop_
_entity.id
_entity.type
_entity.pdbx_description
1 polymer ?
#
loop_
_entity_poly.entity_id
_entity_poly.type
_entity_poly.pdbx_seq_one_letter_code
_entity_poly.pdbx_strand_id
1 'polypeptide(L)'
;EPKTDRVHFFLIGDYLPWDDDYVILESIGKGIAVGRLSFYKPEDVEIYRVNLGYGTLVPKLAPELRRRAAAELTRVGRARYDYILIAQIALGALTLLLRGKLPPWRAEDFPYGRNKDYICTEAANFGWRAVGHPVIKPGVVPLPAGYKQALIEHRIRKIYPQMKGGTPDAKAKLA
;
A
#
# COMPACT_ATOMS: atom_id res chain seq x y z
N GLU A 1 13.97 5.37 11.65
CA GLU A 1 12.93 4.96 10.69
C GLU A 1 12.63 6.10 9.74
N PRO A 2 12.36 5.84 8.46
CA PRO A 2 12.03 6.92 7.56
C PRO A 2 10.62 7.44 7.86
N LYS A 3 10.54 8.71 8.26
CA LYS A 3 9.28 9.41 8.53
C LYS A 3 8.43 9.47 7.27
N THR A 4 7.12 9.31 7.42
CA THR A 4 6.15 9.52 6.36
C THR A 4 4.94 10.25 6.91
N ASP A 5 4.43 11.18 6.11
CA ASP A 5 3.18 11.93 6.26
C ASP A 5 1.99 11.21 5.60
N ARG A 6 2.20 10.00 5.07
CA ARG A 6 1.16 9.20 4.41
C ARG A 6 0.38 8.40 5.44
N VAL A 7 -0.93 8.59 5.46
CA VAL A 7 -1.83 8.06 6.49
C VAL A 7 -2.83 7.04 5.97
N HIS A 8 -3.01 6.94 4.65
CA HIS A 8 -3.97 6.03 4.02
C HIS A 8 -3.41 5.44 2.73
N PHE A 9 -3.74 4.17 2.46
CA PHE A 9 -3.15 3.38 1.39
C PHE A 9 -4.21 2.55 0.68
N PHE A 10 -4.11 2.46 -0.64
CA PHE A 10 -5.05 1.73 -1.49
C PHE A 10 -4.34 1.12 -2.70
N LEU A 11 -4.98 0.13 -3.33
CA LEU A 11 -4.58 -0.40 -4.63
C LEU A 11 -5.38 0.28 -5.73
N ILE A 12 -4.70 0.68 -6.81
CA ILE A 12 -5.35 1.14 -8.03
C ILE A 12 -5.69 -0.08 -8.88
N GLY A 13 -6.96 -0.22 -9.22
CA GLY A 13 -7.52 -1.27 -10.07
C GLY A 13 -7.73 -0.79 -11.51
N ASP A 14 -8.85 -1.21 -12.10
CA ASP A 14 -9.15 -0.96 -13.51
C ASP A 14 -9.43 0.52 -13.81
N TYR A 15 -9.06 0.93 -15.02
CA TYR A 15 -9.43 2.23 -15.58
C TYR A 15 -10.83 2.16 -16.19
N LEU A 16 -11.62 3.19 -15.95
CA LEU A 16 -13.01 3.31 -16.35
C LEU A 16 -13.12 4.43 -17.40
N PRO A 17 -13.08 4.09 -18.70
CA PRO A 17 -12.93 5.08 -19.77
C PRO A 17 -14.13 6.02 -19.91
N TRP A 18 -15.31 5.61 -19.44
CA TRP A 18 -16.52 6.43 -19.50
C TRP A 18 -16.57 7.52 -18.41
N ASP A 19 -15.81 7.37 -17.33
CA ASP A 19 -15.72 8.34 -16.22
C ASP A 19 -14.35 9.03 -16.17
N ASP A 20 -13.41 8.66 -17.06
CA ASP A 20 -11.99 9.05 -17.01
C ASP A 20 -11.35 8.87 -15.62
N ASP A 21 -11.60 7.71 -14.99
CA ASP A 21 -11.24 7.49 -13.59
C ASP A 21 -10.74 6.06 -13.35
N TYR A 22 -10.16 5.80 -12.19
CA TYR A 22 -9.71 4.48 -11.77
C TYR A 22 -10.54 3.96 -10.60
N VAL A 23 -10.81 2.66 -10.62
CA VAL A 23 -11.26 1.94 -9.42
C VAL A 23 -10.11 1.92 -8.42
N ILE A 24 -10.42 2.13 -7.14
CA ILE A 24 -9.50 1.85 -6.04
C ILE A 24 -10.09 0.79 -5.12
N LEU A 25 -9.22 -0.04 -4.56
CA LEU A 25 -9.55 -0.97 -3.50
C LEU A 25 -8.78 -0.57 -2.24
N GLU A 26 -9.52 -0.35 -1.16
CA GLU A 26 -9.00 0.21 0.07
C GLU A 26 -9.62 -0.47 1.29
N SER A 27 -8.95 -0.40 2.44
CA SER A 27 -9.59 -0.72 3.71
C SER A 27 -9.85 0.56 4.47
N ILE A 28 -11.11 0.83 4.79
CA ILE A 28 -11.57 1.98 5.58
C ILE A 28 -12.24 1.47 6.85
N GLY A 29 -12.63 2.33 7.79
CA GLY A 29 -13.17 1.91 9.10
C GLY A 29 -14.34 0.90 9.09
N LYS A 30 -14.96 0.62 7.94
CA LYS A 30 -16.00 -0.41 7.76
C LYS A 30 -15.48 -1.76 7.21
N GLY A 31 -14.24 -1.82 6.71
CA GLY A 31 -13.64 -2.97 6.04
C GLY A 31 -13.14 -2.63 4.64
N ILE A 32 -12.96 -3.66 3.81
CA ILE A 32 -12.58 -3.48 2.41
C ILE A 32 -13.72 -2.79 1.65
N ALA A 33 -13.37 -1.74 0.91
CA ALA A 33 -14.27 -0.94 0.10
C ALA A 33 -13.73 -0.79 -1.32
N VAL A 34 -14.66 -0.53 -2.24
CA VAL A 34 -14.36 -0.15 -3.62
C VAL A 34 -14.72 1.31 -3.78
N GLY A 35 -13.77 2.11 -4.24
CA GLY A 35 -13.90 3.54 -4.42
C GLY A 35 -13.49 3.99 -5.81
N ARG A 36 -13.51 5.31 -5.99
CA ARG A 36 -13.06 6.01 -7.19
C ARG A 36 -11.83 6.84 -6.84
N LEU A 37 -10.79 6.81 -7.67
CA LEU A 37 -9.56 7.59 -7.42
C LEU A 37 -9.88 9.09 -7.35
N SER A 38 -10.84 9.55 -8.15
CA SER A 38 -11.36 10.93 -8.15
C SER A 38 -11.98 11.39 -6.82
N PHE A 39 -12.25 10.49 -5.87
CA PHE A 39 -12.65 10.88 -4.50
C PHE A 39 -11.55 11.68 -3.79
N TYR A 40 -10.27 11.42 -4.12
CA TYR A 40 -9.15 12.15 -3.55
C TYR A 40 -8.71 13.30 -4.45
N LYS A 41 -8.35 14.43 -3.84
CA LYS A 41 -7.79 15.55 -4.59
C LYS A 41 -6.40 15.19 -5.13
N PRO A 42 -6.07 15.56 -6.39
CA PRO A 42 -4.78 15.20 -6.99
C PRO A 42 -3.56 15.66 -6.19
N GLU A 43 -3.64 16.76 -5.45
CA GLU A 43 -2.57 17.29 -4.60
C GLU A 43 -2.32 16.47 -3.33
N ASP A 44 -3.31 15.69 -2.89
CA ASP A 44 -3.26 14.87 -1.67
C ASP A 44 -2.79 13.43 -1.95
N VAL A 45 -2.57 13.08 -3.22
CA VAL A 45 -2.28 11.71 -3.66
C VAL A 45 -0.87 11.57 -4.20
N GLU A 46 -0.21 10.50 -3.75
CA GLU A 46 1.00 10.00 -4.39
C GLU A 46 0.77 8.59 -4.93
N ILE A 47 1.12 8.38 -6.20
CA ILE A 47 0.99 7.06 -6.82
C ILE A 47 2.35 6.41 -6.90
N TYR A 48 2.39 5.16 -6.47
CA TYR A 48 3.59 4.33 -6.45
C TYR A 48 3.42 3.12 -7.36
N ARG A 49 4.53 2.69 -7.95
CA ARG A 49 4.62 1.49 -8.79
C ARG A 49 5.53 0.49 -8.11
N VAL A 50 5.07 -0.75 -7.96
CA VAL A 50 5.89 -1.87 -7.48
C VAL A 50 6.93 -2.22 -8.54
N ASN A 51 8.17 -2.39 -8.10
CA ASN A 51 9.27 -2.83 -8.94
C ASN A 51 9.24 -4.37 -9.00
N LEU A 52 9.00 -4.90 -10.20
CA LEU A 52 8.84 -6.35 -10.45
C LEU A 52 10.17 -7.04 -10.81
N GLY A 53 11.30 -6.39 -10.53
CA GLY A 53 12.64 -6.86 -10.90
C GLY A 53 12.99 -6.60 -12.37
N TYR A 54 14.01 -7.33 -12.84
CA TYR A 54 14.59 -7.21 -14.18
C TYR A 54 14.48 -8.55 -14.92
N GLY A 55 14.22 -8.52 -16.21
CA GLY A 55 14.12 -9.70 -17.06
C GLY A 55 13.33 -9.42 -18.33
N THR A 56 13.58 -10.17 -19.40
CA THR A 56 12.96 -9.96 -20.72
C THR A 56 11.44 -10.20 -20.72
N LEU A 57 10.95 -11.01 -19.79
CA LEU A 57 9.52 -11.32 -19.63
C LEU A 57 8.78 -10.31 -18.73
N VAL A 58 9.49 -9.57 -17.87
CA VAL A 58 8.89 -8.67 -16.87
C VAL A 58 8.00 -7.59 -17.52
N PRO A 59 8.42 -6.90 -18.61
CA PRO A 59 7.55 -5.91 -19.25
C PRO A 59 6.25 -6.49 -19.79
N LYS A 60 6.27 -7.75 -20.25
CA LYS A 60 5.09 -8.44 -20.79
C LYS A 60 4.12 -8.87 -19.68
N LEU A 61 4.65 -9.31 -18.55
CA LEU A 61 3.85 -9.79 -17.40
C LEU A 61 3.37 -8.65 -16.49
N ALA A 62 4.07 -7.51 -16.48
CA ALA A 62 3.79 -6.42 -15.54
C ALA A 62 2.34 -5.90 -15.57
N PRO A 63 1.68 -5.69 -16.73
CA PRO A 63 0.30 -5.24 -16.76
C PRO A 63 -0.67 -6.25 -16.14
N GLU A 64 -0.45 -7.55 -16.38
CA GLU A 64 -1.28 -8.61 -15.82
C GLU A 64 -1.08 -8.72 -14.31
N LEU A 65 0.17 -8.70 -13.82
CA LEU A 65 0.48 -8.77 -12.39
C LEU A 65 -0.13 -7.58 -11.62
N ARG A 66 -0.14 -6.38 -12.21
CA ARG A 66 -0.78 -5.18 -11.63
C ARG A 66 -2.28 -5.37 -11.47
N ARG A 67 -2.97 -5.77 -12.54
CA ARG A 67 -4.42 -6.06 -12.49
C ARG A 67 -4.73 -7.17 -11.50
N ARG A 68 -3.91 -8.23 -11.49
CA ARG A 68 -4.08 -9.36 -10.60
C ARG A 68 -3.89 -8.98 -9.14
N ALA A 69 -2.95 -8.10 -8.80
CA ALA A 69 -2.77 -7.62 -7.42
C ALA A 69 -4.06 -6.96 -6.88
N ALA A 70 -4.69 -6.10 -7.68
CA ALA A 70 -5.98 -5.49 -7.33
C ALA A 70 -7.10 -6.54 -7.24
N ALA A 71 -7.18 -7.46 -8.19
CA ALA A 71 -8.17 -8.54 -8.19
C ALA A 71 -8.03 -9.48 -6.98
N GLU A 72 -6.81 -9.81 -6.55
CA GLU A 72 -6.56 -10.66 -5.38
C GLU A 72 -7.14 -10.05 -4.10
N LEU A 73 -7.09 -8.72 -3.95
CA LEU A 73 -7.70 -8.04 -2.79
C LEU A 73 -9.22 -8.24 -2.74
N THR A 74 -9.90 -8.44 -3.88
CA THR A 74 -11.35 -8.72 -3.90
C THR A 74 -11.72 -10.04 -3.22
N ARG A 75 -10.79 -11.01 -3.13
CA ARG A 75 -11.02 -12.29 -2.42
C ARG A 75 -11.30 -12.09 -0.93
N VAL A 76 -10.80 -11.01 -0.37
CA VAL A 76 -11.03 -10.60 1.02
C VAL A 76 -11.95 -9.38 1.11
N GLY A 77 -12.71 -9.07 0.05
CA GLY A 77 -13.56 -7.88 -0.04
C GLY A 77 -14.67 -7.75 1.01
N ARG A 78 -14.94 -8.80 1.80
CA ARG A 78 -15.89 -8.80 2.92
C ARG A 78 -15.21 -8.81 4.30
N ALA A 79 -13.89 -8.71 4.33
CA ALA A 79 -13.14 -8.60 5.57
C ALA A 79 -13.44 -7.27 6.27
N ARG A 80 -13.43 -7.30 7.61
CA ARG A 80 -13.67 -6.10 8.43
C ARG A 80 -12.37 -5.30 8.59
N TYR A 81 -12.51 -4.10 9.11
CA TYR A 81 -11.36 -3.28 9.48
C TYR A 81 -10.68 -3.84 10.73
N ASP A 82 -9.36 -4.00 10.70
CA ASP A 82 -8.62 -4.59 11.81
C ASP A 82 -8.30 -3.58 12.92
N TYR A 83 -9.30 -3.32 13.77
CA TYR A 83 -9.11 -2.51 14.98
C TYR A 83 -8.23 -3.19 16.03
N ILE A 84 -8.11 -4.52 16.00
CA ILE A 84 -7.28 -5.27 16.94
C ILE A 84 -5.80 -5.00 16.64
N LEU A 85 -5.40 -4.99 15.38
CA LEU A 85 -4.04 -4.67 14.97
C LEU A 85 -3.65 -3.25 15.37
N ILE A 86 -4.56 -2.27 15.28
CA ILE A 86 -4.30 -0.91 15.78
C ILE A 86 -3.98 -0.93 17.27
N ALA A 87 -4.76 -1.67 18.07
CA ALA A 87 -4.49 -1.83 19.50
C ALA A 87 -3.16 -2.55 19.76
N GLN A 88 -2.81 -3.57 18.97
CA GLN A 88 -1.53 -4.28 19.07
C GLN A 88 -0.34 -3.38 18.75
N ILE A 89 -0.45 -2.53 17.73
CA ILE A 89 0.59 -1.55 17.38
C ILE A 89 0.77 -0.55 18.52
N ALA A 90 -0.33 -0.02 19.08
CA ALA A 90 -0.27 0.92 20.20
C ALA A 90 0.35 0.29 21.46
N LEU A 91 -0.03 -0.95 21.79
CA LEU A 91 0.55 -1.70 22.91
C LEU A 91 2.02 -2.05 22.66
N GLY A 92 2.39 -2.36 21.42
CA GLY A 92 3.77 -2.57 21.00
C GLY A 92 4.63 -1.32 21.21
N ALA A 93 4.15 -0.16 20.77
CA ALA A 93 4.79 1.13 21.01
C ALA A 93 4.99 1.41 22.51
N LEU A 94 3.95 1.21 23.32
CA LEU A 94 4.04 1.38 24.77
C LEU A 94 5.07 0.41 25.39
N THR A 95 5.07 -0.85 24.97
CA THR A 95 6.01 -1.86 25.46
C THR A 95 7.45 -1.50 25.11
N LEU A 96 7.70 -0.95 23.91
CA LEU A 96 9.02 -0.47 23.50
C LEU A 96 9.49 0.70 24.39
N LEU A 97 8.60 1.67 24.68
CA LEU A 97 8.90 2.76 25.61
C LEU A 97 9.23 2.26 27.02
N LEU A 98 8.41 1.36 27.57
CA LEU A 98 8.62 0.78 28.89
C LEU A 98 9.93 -0.03 28.99
N ARG A 99 10.41 -0.59 27.87
CA ARG A 99 11.71 -1.27 27.76
C ARG A 99 12.88 -0.31 27.51
N GLY A 100 12.67 1.01 27.59
CA GLY A 100 13.69 2.02 27.36
C GLY A 100 14.12 2.18 25.90
N LYS A 101 13.44 1.53 24.95
CA LYS A 101 13.67 1.75 23.52
C LYS A 101 12.92 3.01 23.10
N LEU A 102 13.64 4.12 22.98
CA LEU A 102 13.10 5.37 22.46
C LEU A 102 12.98 5.33 20.92
N PRO A 103 12.01 6.04 20.33
CA PRO A 103 11.90 6.17 18.89
C PRO A 103 13.17 6.80 18.26
N PRO A 104 13.45 6.52 16.97
CA PRO A 104 12.56 5.87 16.02
C PRO A 104 12.68 4.33 16.02
N TRP A 105 11.55 3.63 16.18
CA TRP A 105 11.46 2.18 16.07
C TRP A 105 11.42 1.73 14.62
N ARG A 106 11.61 0.44 14.33
CA ARG A 106 11.40 -0.12 12.99
C ARG A 106 10.10 -0.91 12.99
N ALA A 107 9.47 -1.06 11.84
CA ALA A 107 8.31 -1.95 11.69
C ALA A 107 8.60 -3.38 12.20
N GLU A 108 9.84 -3.87 12.10
CA GLU A 108 10.26 -5.16 12.63
C GLU A 108 10.25 -5.24 14.17
N ASP A 109 10.24 -4.12 14.90
CA ASP A 109 10.23 -4.09 16.37
C ASP A 109 8.85 -4.37 16.97
N PHE A 110 7.78 -4.36 16.15
CA PHE A 110 6.40 -4.52 16.60
C PHE A 110 5.92 -5.98 16.51
N PRO A 111 5.09 -6.44 17.47
CA PRO A 111 4.44 -7.73 17.34
C PRO A 111 3.49 -7.72 16.14
N TYR A 112 3.50 -8.81 15.37
CA TYR A 112 2.62 -8.92 14.21
C TYR A 112 2.09 -10.35 14.06
N GLY A 113 0.77 -10.48 14.16
CA GLY A 113 0.02 -11.68 13.82
C GLY A 113 -1.06 -11.32 12.83
N ARG A 114 -1.24 -12.15 11.79
CA ARG A 114 -2.30 -11.93 10.80
C ARG A 114 -3.60 -12.57 11.27
N ASN A 115 -4.71 -11.91 11.00
CA ASN A 115 -6.04 -12.47 11.15
C ASN A 115 -6.82 -12.33 9.81
N LYS A 116 -8.16 -12.34 9.85
CA LYS A 116 -9.05 -12.23 8.68
C LYS A 116 -9.53 -10.82 8.37
N ASP A 117 -9.12 -9.84 9.17
CA ASP A 117 -9.44 -8.42 9.06
C ASP A 117 -8.20 -7.67 8.51
N TYR A 118 -8.39 -6.45 8.00
CA TYR A 118 -7.29 -5.69 7.38
C TYR A 118 -7.38 -4.20 7.69
N ILE A 119 -6.26 -3.57 8.08
CA ILE A 119 -6.08 -2.11 7.96
C ILE A 119 -5.67 -1.71 6.53
N CYS A 120 -5.68 -0.41 6.21
CA CYS A 120 -5.41 0.08 4.84
C CYS A 120 -4.02 -0.33 4.30
N THR A 121 -2.98 -0.30 5.14
CA THR A 121 -1.63 -0.75 4.79
C THR A 121 -1.52 -2.26 4.62
N GLU A 122 -2.28 -3.06 5.39
CA GLU A 122 -2.33 -4.51 5.17
C GLU A 122 -3.04 -4.86 3.87
N ALA A 123 -4.18 -4.22 3.59
CA ALA A 123 -4.94 -4.42 2.36
C ALA A 123 -4.11 -4.05 1.13
N ALA A 124 -3.43 -2.91 1.15
CA ALA A 124 -2.55 -2.49 0.06
C ALA A 124 -1.37 -3.46 -0.14
N ASN A 125 -0.84 -4.07 0.92
CA ASN A 125 0.24 -5.06 0.81
C ASN A 125 -0.28 -6.44 0.39
N PHE A 126 -1.53 -6.78 0.74
CA PHE A 126 -2.13 -8.09 0.51
C PHE A 126 -2.12 -8.47 -0.97
N GLY A 127 -2.63 -7.59 -1.83
CA GLY A 127 -2.72 -7.85 -3.27
C GLY A 127 -1.35 -8.14 -3.90
N TRP A 128 -0.35 -7.33 -3.55
CA TRP A 128 1.02 -7.49 -4.03
C TRP A 128 1.72 -8.74 -3.49
N ARG A 129 1.47 -9.09 -2.23
CA ARG A 129 1.94 -10.35 -1.65
C ARG A 129 1.33 -11.56 -2.35
N ALA A 130 0.03 -11.52 -2.67
CA ALA A 130 -0.69 -12.62 -3.32
C ALA A 130 -0.14 -12.93 -4.70
N VAL A 131 0.41 -11.94 -5.41
CA VAL A 131 1.08 -12.10 -6.71
C VAL A 131 2.60 -12.30 -6.60
N GLY A 132 3.13 -12.57 -5.40
CA GLY A 132 4.55 -12.91 -5.20
C GLY A 132 5.52 -11.70 -5.11
N HIS A 133 5.00 -10.47 -5.05
CA HIS A 133 5.82 -9.25 -5.00
C HIS A 133 5.47 -8.37 -3.79
N PRO A 134 5.64 -8.86 -2.54
CA PRO A 134 5.23 -8.13 -1.35
C PRO A 134 5.95 -6.78 -1.21
N VAL A 135 5.18 -5.71 -1.00
CA VAL A 135 5.71 -4.35 -0.76
C VAL A 135 6.34 -4.25 0.62
N ILE A 136 5.79 -4.95 1.61
CA ILE A 136 6.35 -5.09 2.98
C ILE A 136 6.79 -6.54 3.17
N LYS A 137 8.00 -6.73 3.74
CA LYS A 137 8.60 -8.06 3.92
C LYS A 137 7.64 -8.99 4.69
N PRO A 138 7.56 -10.28 4.32
CA PRO A 138 6.77 -11.25 5.08
C PRO A 138 7.17 -11.26 6.56
N GLY A 139 6.16 -11.27 7.45
CA GLY A 139 6.39 -11.28 8.90
C GLY A 139 6.60 -9.90 9.53
N VAL A 140 6.72 -8.83 8.73
CA VAL A 140 6.81 -7.45 9.22
C VAL A 140 5.43 -6.81 9.21
N VAL A 141 5.06 -6.10 10.28
CA VAL A 141 3.80 -5.35 10.32
C VAL A 141 3.82 -4.28 9.23
N PRO A 142 2.81 -4.21 8.36
CA PRO A 142 2.74 -3.17 7.35
C PRO A 142 2.31 -1.86 8.00
N LEU A 143 3.28 -1.10 8.46
CA LEU A 143 3.12 0.29 8.90
C LEU A 143 3.41 1.25 7.73
N PRO A 144 2.93 2.51 7.78
CA PRO A 144 3.30 3.53 6.79
C PRO A 144 4.82 3.66 6.60
N ALA A 145 5.57 3.60 7.70
CA ALA A 145 7.04 3.61 7.66
C ALA A 145 7.64 2.41 6.88
N GLY A 146 6.97 1.26 6.87
CA GLY A 146 7.36 0.11 6.06
C GLY A 146 7.28 0.40 4.55
N TYR A 147 6.27 1.16 4.11
CA TYR A 147 6.16 1.58 2.70
C TYR A 147 7.25 2.58 2.35
N LYS A 148 7.57 3.49 3.26
CA LYS A 148 8.68 4.43 3.09
C LYS A 148 10.02 3.69 3.04
N GLN A 149 10.21 2.64 3.85
CA GLN A 149 11.36 1.75 3.76
C GLN A 149 11.40 1.00 2.42
N ALA A 150 10.24 0.53 1.92
CA ALA A 150 10.15 -0.11 0.60
C ALA A 150 10.53 0.83 -0.55
N LEU A 151 10.28 2.14 -0.42
CA LEU A 151 10.74 3.15 -1.37
C LEU A 151 12.26 3.30 -1.34
N ILE A 152 12.88 3.34 -0.15
CA ILE A 152 14.34 3.42 0.03
C ILE A 152 15.02 2.16 -0.51
N GLU A 153 14.43 1.00 -0.26
CA GLU A 153 14.92 -0.31 -0.74
C GLU A 153 14.58 -0.58 -2.22
N HIS A 154 14.02 0.40 -2.94
CA HIS A 154 13.64 0.27 -4.35
C HIS A 154 12.70 -0.91 -4.64
N ARG A 155 11.84 -1.32 -3.68
CA ARG A 155 10.74 -2.25 -3.92
C ARG A 155 9.53 -1.57 -4.54
N ILE A 156 9.38 -0.27 -4.30
CA ILE A 156 8.42 0.62 -4.97
C ILE A 156 9.14 1.87 -5.48
N ARG A 157 8.53 2.55 -6.45
CA ARG A 157 8.96 3.88 -6.92
C ARG A 157 7.77 4.80 -7.10
N LYS A 158 7.92 6.08 -6.78
CA LYS A 158 6.89 7.10 -7.01
C LYS A 158 6.76 7.36 -8.52
N ILE A 159 5.54 7.43 -9.01
CA ILE A 159 5.21 7.78 -10.40
C ILE A 159 4.32 9.03 -10.51
N TYR A 160 3.70 9.46 -9.41
CA TYR A 160 2.92 10.69 -9.34
C TYR A 160 2.98 11.32 -7.93
N PRO A 161 2.98 12.67 -7.80
CA PRO A 161 3.27 13.62 -8.89
C PRO A 161 4.70 13.43 -9.41
N GLN A 162 4.90 13.62 -10.72
CA GLN A 162 6.24 13.58 -11.32
C GLN A 162 7.13 14.62 -10.63
N MET A 163 8.30 14.22 -10.12
CA MET A 163 9.21 15.16 -9.49
C MET A 163 9.96 15.97 -10.58
N LYS A 164 9.51 17.22 -10.78
CA LYS A 164 10.11 18.36 -11.52
C LYS A 164 10.43 18.17 -13.01
N GLY A 165 9.64 18.83 -13.85
CA GLY A 165 9.93 19.10 -15.27
C GLY A 165 8.71 19.29 -16.15
N GLY A 166 7.51 18.92 -15.68
CA GLY A 166 6.28 19.11 -16.41
C GLY A 166 5.12 19.16 -15.44
N THR A 167 4.14 19.99 -15.77
CA THR A 167 2.79 20.00 -15.20
C THR A 167 2.32 18.56 -14.95
N PRO A 168 1.69 18.25 -13.80
CA PRO A 168 1.18 16.91 -13.55
C PRO A 168 0.16 16.54 -14.62
N ASP A 169 0.63 15.81 -15.64
CA ASP A 169 -0.26 15.24 -16.63
C ASP A 169 -0.89 13.99 -15.99
N ALA A 170 -2.12 14.14 -15.53
CA ALA A 170 -2.96 13.03 -15.06
C ALA A 170 -3.11 11.93 -16.14
N LYS A 171 -2.68 12.19 -17.38
CA LYS A 171 -2.71 11.28 -18.54
C LYS A 171 -1.56 10.29 -18.63
N ALA A 172 -0.68 10.20 -17.62
CA ALA A 172 0.27 9.09 -17.56
C ALA A 172 -0.52 7.78 -17.37
N LYS A 173 -0.93 7.14 -18.48
CA LYS A 173 -1.63 5.85 -18.51
C LYS A 173 -1.01 4.92 -17.46
N LEU A 174 -1.74 4.65 -16.38
CA LEU A 174 -1.21 3.94 -15.21
C LEU A 174 -1.05 2.42 -15.47
N ALA A 175 -1.37 1.96 -16.68
CA ALA A 175 -1.23 0.58 -17.16
C ALA A 175 0.23 0.07 -17.17
#